data_AF-A0A094D0A1-F1
#
_entry.id   AF-A0A094D0A1-F1
#
_cell.length_a   1.000
_cell.length_b   1.000
_cell.length_c   1.000
_cell.angle_alpha   90.00
_cell.angle_beta   90.00
_cell.angle_gamma   90.00
#
_symmetry.space_group_name_H-M   'P 1'
#
loop_
_entity.id
_entity.type
_entity.pdbx_description
1 polymer ?
#
loop_
_entity_poly.entity_id
_entity_poly.type
_entity_poly.pdbx_seq_one_letter_code
_entity_poly.pdbx_strand_id
1 'polypeptide(L)'
;MHFSRLFPFVALASLATAQGPVRAIFYPEDVGPAFLIQSNLCVNFQRTQPIYAEIQVEVPNVCTLYATRDCRDPIQAYPNGNYDILELQFRSVQCTEEPQE
;
A
#
# COMPACT_ATOMS: atom_id res chain seq x y z
N MET A 1 43.21 16.88 -26.23
CA MET A 1 42.28 15.73 -26.18
C MET A 1 41.06 16.17 -25.40
N HIS A 2 39.92 16.36 -26.07
CA HIS A 2 38.67 16.76 -25.44
C HIS A 2 38.00 15.53 -24.83
N PHE A 3 37.89 15.50 -23.50
CA PHE A 3 37.11 14.50 -22.78
C PHE A 3 35.65 14.95 -22.72
N SER A 4 34.84 14.43 -23.63
CA SER A 4 33.38 14.54 -23.57
C SER A 4 32.87 13.68 -22.42
N ARG A 5 32.47 14.31 -21.31
CA ARG A 5 31.74 13.67 -20.23
C ARG A 5 30.29 13.43 -20.68
N LEU A 6 29.99 12.19 -21.04
CA LEU A 6 28.61 11.73 -21.23
C LEU A 6 27.94 11.66 -19.85
N PHE A 7 26.96 12.53 -19.62
CA PHE A 7 26.07 12.45 -18.47
C PHE A 7 25.15 11.23 -18.62
N PRO A 8 24.96 10.39 -17.58
CA PRO A 8 23.95 9.36 -17.62
C PRO A 8 22.59 10.03 -17.41
N PHE A 9 21.71 9.88 -18.40
CA PHE A 9 20.29 10.18 -18.23
C PHE A 9 19.73 9.21 -17.20
N VAL A 10 19.67 9.64 -15.93
CA VAL A 10 18.85 8.99 -14.91
C VAL A 10 17.41 9.19 -15.35
N ALA A 11 16.84 8.19 -16.00
CA ALA A 11 15.41 8.12 -16.24
C ALA A 11 14.72 7.98 -14.87
N LEU A 12 14.42 9.13 -14.26
CA LEU A 12 13.46 9.22 -13.17
C LEU A 12 12.11 8.81 -13.76
N ALA A 13 11.80 7.53 -13.66
CA ALA A 13 10.43 7.06 -13.86
C ALA A 13 9.60 7.74 -12.77
N SER A 14 8.95 8.84 -13.12
CA SER A 14 8.00 9.52 -12.25
C SER A 14 6.93 8.50 -11.88
N LEU A 15 7.00 7.98 -10.65
CA LEU A 15 5.91 7.27 -10.01
C LEU A 15 4.76 8.28 -9.87
N ALA A 16 3.91 8.36 -10.88
CA ALA A 16 2.66 9.06 -10.78
C ALA A 16 1.87 8.38 -9.66
N THR A 17 1.75 9.07 -8.51
CA THR A 17 0.82 8.67 -7.46
C THR A 17 -0.57 8.85 -8.04
N ALA A 18 -1.18 7.77 -8.52
CA ALA A 18 -2.57 7.80 -8.95
C ALA A 18 -3.43 8.21 -7.75
N GLN A 19 -3.92 9.45 -7.76
CA GLN A 19 -4.84 9.98 -6.75
C GLN A 19 -6.24 9.42 -7.03
N GLY A 20 -6.46 8.16 -6.69
CA GLY A 20 -7.75 7.49 -6.78
C GLY A 20 -8.62 7.70 -5.52
N PRO A 21 -9.88 7.22 -5.53
CA PRO A 21 -10.69 7.16 -4.32
C PRO A 21 -9.96 6.35 -3.24
N VAL A 22 -10.13 6.76 -1.98
CA VAL A 22 -9.57 6.03 -0.84
C VAL A 22 -10.27 4.67 -0.75
N ARG A 23 -9.47 3.61 -0.73
CA ARG A 23 -9.91 2.22 -0.62
C ARG A 23 -9.68 1.66 0.77
N ALA A 24 -8.59 2.08 1.40
CA ALA A 24 -8.32 1.79 2.80
C ALA A 24 -7.42 2.85 3.42
N ILE A 25 -7.47 2.94 4.75
CA ILE A 25 -6.65 3.81 5.58
C ILE A 25 -5.98 2.92 6.64
N PHE A 26 -4.66 3.03 6.76
CA PHE A 26 -3.89 2.34 7.79
C PHE A 26 -3.48 3.34 8.86
N TYR A 27 -3.84 3.08 10.11
CA TYR A 27 -3.53 3.95 11.25
C TYR A 27 -2.35 3.38 12.05
N PRO A 28 -1.32 4.19 12.34
CA PRO A 28 -0.21 3.77 13.20
C PRO A 28 -0.69 3.49 14.63
N GLU A 29 0.03 2.63 15.34
CA GLU A 29 -0.19 2.39 16.77
C GLU A 29 0.01 3.68 17.60
N ASP A 30 1.10 4.38 17.30
CA ASP A 30 1.49 5.64 17.95
C ASP A 30 1.11 6.87 17.12
N VAL A 31 1.41 8.06 17.64
CA VAL A 31 1.24 9.33 16.91
C VAL A 31 2.03 9.32 15.60
N GLY A 32 1.33 9.31 14.48
CA GLY A 32 1.93 9.34 13.15
C GLY A 32 0.90 9.58 12.05
N PRO A 33 1.36 9.81 10.81
CA PRO A 33 0.46 9.95 9.67
C PRO A 33 -0.18 8.60 9.32
N ALA A 34 -1.47 8.63 9.02
CA ALA A 34 -2.15 7.50 8.40
C ALA A 34 -1.66 7.27 6.97
N PHE A 35 -1.70 6.02 6.51
CA PHE A 35 -1.31 5.65 5.16
C PHE A 35 -2.53 5.27 4.32
N LEU A 36 -2.78 6.04 3.26
CA LEU A 36 -3.94 5.87 2.40
C LEU A 36 -3.63 4.96 1.22
N ILE A 37 -4.52 4.00 0.97
CA ILE A 37 -4.52 3.17 -0.23
C ILE A 37 -5.52 3.76 -1.22
N GLN A 38 -5.02 4.24 -2.35
CA GLN A 38 -5.84 4.87 -3.41
C GLN A 38 -5.79 4.10 -4.74
N SER A 39 -5.19 2.90 -4.74
CA SER A 39 -4.97 2.09 -5.94
C SER A 39 -5.57 0.70 -5.78
N ASN A 40 -6.00 0.11 -6.91
CA ASN A 40 -6.38 -1.30 -7.01
C ASN A 40 -5.18 -2.24 -7.26
N LEU A 41 -4.00 -1.66 -7.49
CA LEU A 41 -2.76 -2.39 -7.69
C LEU A 41 -2.15 -2.81 -6.35
N CYS A 42 -1.18 -3.71 -6.42
CA CYS A 42 -0.39 -4.09 -5.25
C CYS A 42 0.40 -2.88 -4.71
N VAL A 43 0.13 -2.47 -3.48
CA VAL A 43 0.80 -1.36 -2.80
C VAL A 43 1.77 -1.90 -1.76
N ASN A 44 2.99 -1.41 -1.81
CA ASN A 44 4.07 -1.81 -0.92
C ASN A 44 4.24 -0.86 0.26
N PHE A 45 4.32 -1.40 1.48
CA PHE A 45 4.70 -0.63 2.66
C PHE A 45 6.22 -0.44 2.72
N GLN A 46 6.68 0.67 3.30
CA GLN A 46 8.12 0.81 3.57
C GLN A 46 8.47 0.08 4.86
N ARG A 47 9.62 -0.60 4.89
CA ARG A 47 10.11 -1.32 6.09
C ARG A 47 10.35 -0.40 7.29
N THR A 48 10.54 0.90 7.07
CA THR A 48 10.85 1.91 8.09
C THR A 48 9.65 2.75 8.51
N GLN A 49 8.48 2.52 7.93
CA GLN A 49 7.25 3.22 8.33
C GLN A 49 6.68 2.61 9.63
N PRO A 50 5.82 3.34 10.36
CA PRO A 50 5.25 2.87 11.62
C PRO A 50 4.58 1.50 11.49
N ILE A 51 4.54 0.77 12.61
CA ILE A 51 3.66 -0.38 12.75
C ILE A 51 2.22 0.15 12.72
N TYR A 52 1.40 -0.39 11.83
CA TYR A 52 -0.02 -0.04 11.75
C TYR A 52 -0.81 -0.92 12.70
N ALA A 53 -1.61 -0.29 13.55
CA ALA A 53 -2.47 -0.99 14.51
C ALA A 53 -3.84 -1.31 13.92
N GLU A 54 -4.35 -0.45 13.04
CA GLU A 54 -5.69 -0.57 12.48
C GLU A 54 -5.69 -0.40 10.95
N ILE A 55 -6.57 -1.15 10.28
CA ILE A 55 -6.99 -0.91 8.90
C ILE A 55 -8.48 -0.55 8.88
N GLN A 56 -8.81 0.58 8.25
CA GLN A 56 -10.16 0.95 7.85
C GLN A 56 -10.30 0.70 6.35
N VAL A 57 -11.25 -0.16 5.95
CA VAL A 57 -11.55 -0.48 4.55
C VAL A 57 -12.83 0.23 4.13
N GLU A 58 -12.72 1.06 3.08
CA GLU A 58 -13.83 1.86 2.55
C GLU A 58 -14.75 1.05 1.65
N VAL A 59 -16.05 1.34 1.67
CA VAL A 59 -17.02 0.72 0.74
C VAL A 59 -16.70 1.15 -0.70
N PRO A 60 -16.82 0.26 -1.72
CA PRO A 60 -17.21 -1.15 -1.66
C PRO A 60 -15.97 -2.08 -1.76
N ASN A 61 -14.92 -1.86 -0.98
CA ASN A 61 -13.65 -2.56 -1.16
C ASN A 61 -13.48 -3.75 -0.22
N VAL A 62 -12.69 -4.72 -0.67
CA VAL A 62 -12.06 -5.77 0.14
C VAL A 62 -10.55 -5.62 -0.02
N CYS A 63 -9.82 -5.61 1.09
CA CYS A 63 -8.37 -5.49 1.09
C CYS A 63 -7.70 -6.74 1.63
N THR A 64 -6.73 -7.29 0.90
CA THR A 64 -5.92 -8.43 1.32
C THR A 64 -4.51 -7.96 1.68
N LEU A 65 -4.04 -8.35 2.88
CA LEU A 65 -2.66 -8.17 3.32
C LEU A 65 -1.81 -9.36 2.89
N TYR A 66 -0.56 -9.10 2.51
CA TYR A 66 0.36 -10.11 2.01
C TYR A 66 1.72 -10.06 2.72
N ALA A 67 2.34 -11.21 2.90
CA ALA A 67 3.67 -11.35 3.51
C ALA A 67 4.81 -10.95 2.57
N THR A 68 4.58 -10.95 1.25
CA THR A 68 5.54 -10.54 0.21
C THR A 68 5.30 -9.12 -0.29
N ARG A 69 6.20 -8.59 -1.13
CA ARG A 69 6.08 -7.23 -1.72
C ARG A 69 5.37 -7.17 -3.07
N ASP A 70 4.95 -8.32 -3.57
CA ASP A 70 4.37 -8.52 -4.90
C ASP A 70 2.97 -9.13 -4.81
N CYS A 71 2.34 -9.09 -3.63
CA CYS A 71 0.99 -9.58 -3.36
C CYS A 71 0.78 -11.05 -3.77
N ARG A 72 1.73 -11.95 -3.42
CA ARG A 72 1.65 -13.38 -3.75
C ARG A 72 1.34 -14.31 -2.59
N ASP A 73 1.69 -13.91 -1.37
CA ASP A 73 1.55 -14.73 -0.16
C ASP A 73 0.49 -14.09 0.77
N PRO A 74 -0.81 -14.36 0.54
CA PRO A 74 -1.90 -13.71 1.27
C PRO A 74 -1.94 -14.18 2.73
N ILE A 75 -2.10 -13.21 3.63
CA ILE A 75 -2.25 -13.46 5.08
C ILE A 75 -3.72 -13.46 5.44
N GLN A 76 -4.41 -12.35 5.16
CA GLN A 76 -5.79 -12.14 5.56
C GLN A 76 -6.48 -11.12 4.66
N ALA A 77 -7.76 -11.34 4.41
CA ALA A 77 -8.64 -10.41 3.69
C ALA A 77 -9.62 -9.75 4.67
N TYR A 78 -9.84 -8.45 4.46
CA TYR A 78 -10.72 -7.60 5.25
C TYR A 78 -11.78 -7.00 4.33
N PRO A 79 -13.07 -7.29 4.56
CA PRO A 79 -14.15 -6.58 3.88
C PRO A 79 -14.27 -5.15 4.42
N ASN A 80 -15.29 -4.40 4.01
CA ASN A 80 -15.48 -3.03 4.48
C ASN A 80 -15.66 -3.00 6.03
N GLY A 81 -14.98 -2.09 6.70
CA GLY A 81 -14.99 -1.99 8.16
C GLY A 81 -13.64 -1.61 8.77
N ASN A 82 -13.56 -1.62 10.09
CA ASN A 82 -12.35 -1.31 10.86
C ASN A 82 -11.86 -2.58 11.57
N TYR A 83 -10.54 -2.84 11.51
CA TYR A 83 -9.95 -4.06 12.04
C TYR A 83 -8.58 -3.82 12.66
N ASP A 84 -8.33 -4.47 13.79
CA ASP A 84 -7.02 -4.55 14.41
C ASP A 84 -6.08 -5.46 13.60
N ILE A 85 -4.88 -4.95 13.33
CA ILE A 85 -3.82 -5.62 12.55
C ILE A 85 -2.45 -5.52 13.21
N LEU A 86 -2.38 -5.00 14.44
CA LEU A 86 -1.13 -4.71 15.15
C LEU A 86 -0.15 -5.91 15.20
N GLU A 87 -0.69 -7.10 15.43
CA GLU A 87 0.10 -8.34 15.57
C GLU A 87 0.50 -8.96 14.22
N LEU A 88 0.04 -8.40 13.09
CA LEU A 88 0.29 -8.96 11.78
C LEU A 88 1.58 -8.45 11.15
N GLN A 89 2.36 -9.38 10.58
CA GLN A 89 3.54 -9.05 9.79
C GLN A 89 3.22 -9.10 8.31
N PHE A 90 3.07 -7.94 7.68
CA PHE A 90 2.76 -7.81 6.26
C PHE A 90 3.71 -6.84 5.54
N ARG A 91 3.74 -6.90 4.21
CA ARG A 91 4.64 -6.10 3.36
C ARG A 91 3.96 -5.41 2.20
N SER A 92 2.81 -5.91 1.77
CA SER A 92 1.98 -5.26 0.76
C SER A 92 0.50 -5.48 1.03
N VAL A 93 -0.32 -4.64 0.40
CA VAL A 93 -1.78 -4.73 0.39
C VAL A 93 -2.28 -4.62 -1.04
N GLN A 94 -3.35 -5.35 -1.35
CA GLN A 94 -4.13 -5.14 -2.56
C GLN A 94 -5.59 -4.99 -2.18
N CYS A 95 -6.23 -3.92 -2.65
CA CYS A 95 -7.65 -3.67 -2.43
C CYS A 95 -8.39 -3.78 -3.76
N THR A 96 -9.48 -4.53 -3.81
CA THR A 96 -10.35 -4.69 -4.97
C THR A 96 -11.78 -4.35 -4.61
N GLU A 97 -12.60 -3.96 -5.59
CA GLU A 97 -14.03 -3.77 -5.37
C GLU A 97 -14.67 -5.14 -5.10
N GLU A 98 -15.57 -5.19 -4.13
CA GLU A 98 -16.38 -6.35 -3.82
C GLU A 98 -17.35 -6.61 -4.98
N PRO A 99 -17.43 -7.85 -5.51
CA PRO A 99 -18.40 -8.18 -6.53
C PRO A 99 -19.82 -7.89 -6.02
N GLN A 100 -20.56 -7.03 -6.72
CA GLN A 100 -21.99 -6.85 -6.45
C GLN A 100 -22.73 -8.06 -7.06
N GLU A 101 -23.28 -8.93 -6.20
CA GLU A 101 -24.25 -9.97 -6.60
C GLU A 101 -25.64 -9.38 -6.90
#